data_AF-A0A212KW21-F1
#
_entry.id   AF-A0A212KW21-F1
#
_cell.length_a   1.000
_cell.length_b   1.000
_cell.length_c   1.000
_cell.angle_alpha   90.00
_cell.angle_beta   90.00
_cell.angle_gamma   90.00
#
_symmetry.space_group_name_H-M   'P 1'
#
loop_
_entity.id
_entity.type
_entity.pdbx_description
1 polymer ?
#
loop_
_entity_poly.entity_id
_entity_poly.type
_entity_poly.pdbx_seq_one_letter_code
_entity_poly.pdbx_strand_id
1 'polypeptide(L)'
;MVRHACRYGRFRKILPEFPIHRIDGVLHYLPPSLEECDFLVDVSEQIDVWKRMMGCHKSQLDTNPYPDWVLRFASKAGAIIETDYAQGLVSGNPVVVDDVLVVASGIREF
;
A
#
# COMPACT_ATOMS: atom_id res chain seq x y z
N MET A 1 3.93 -13.49 -5.38
CA MET A 1 4.96 -13.36 -6.43
C MET A 1 5.95 -12.23 -6.16
N VAL A 2 5.49 -10.99 -5.92
CA VAL A 2 6.36 -9.81 -5.67
C VAL A 2 7.30 -10.00 -4.47
N ARG A 3 6.82 -10.58 -3.36
CA ARG A 3 7.64 -10.87 -2.16
C ARG A 3 8.92 -11.67 -2.47
N HIS A 4 8.81 -12.69 -3.32
CA HIS A 4 9.99 -13.48 -3.71
C HIS A 4 10.97 -12.67 -4.56
N ALA A 5 10.47 -11.80 -5.45
CA ALA A 5 11.33 -10.90 -6.22
C ALA A 5 12.10 -9.94 -5.30
N CYS A 6 11.43 -9.35 -4.31
CA CYS A 6 12.07 -8.51 -3.29
C CYS A 6 13.18 -9.28 -2.55
N ARG A 7 12.91 -10.52 -2.14
CA ARG A 7 13.89 -11.38 -1.48
C ARG A 7 15.07 -11.73 -2.39
N TYR A 8 14.82 -11.97 -3.67
CA TYR A 8 15.84 -12.40 -4.63
C TYR A 8 16.72 -11.26 -5.14
N GLY A 9 16.23 -10.01 -5.14
CA GLY A 9 17.02 -8.83 -5.50
C GLY A 9 18.31 -8.64 -4.70
N ARG A 10 18.42 -9.29 -3.53
CA ARG A 10 19.62 -9.24 -2.68
C ARG A 10 20.73 -10.22 -3.07
N PHE A 11 20.45 -11.20 -3.93
CA PHE A 11 21.38 -12.28 -4.26
C PHE A 11 22.03 -12.07 -5.63
N ARG A 12 23.32 -11.71 -5.63
CA ARG A 12 24.15 -11.53 -6.84
C ARG A 12 24.11 -12.70 -7.82
N LYS A 13 23.87 -13.92 -7.32
CA LYS A 13 23.86 -15.14 -8.15
C LYS A 13 22.61 -15.31 -9.01
N ILE A 14 21.50 -14.65 -8.68
CA ILE A 14 20.23 -14.80 -9.41
C ILE A 14 20.23 -13.91 -10.66
N LEU A 15 20.70 -12.66 -10.51
CA LEU A 15 20.78 -11.66 -11.58
C LEU A 15 22.11 -10.90 -11.48
N PRO A 16 23.24 -11.50 -11.91
CA PRO A 16 24.59 -10.96 -11.72
C PRO A 16 24.88 -9.67 -12.49
N GLU A 17 24.15 -9.41 -13.57
CA GLU A 17 24.27 -8.23 -14.42
C GLU A 17 23.69 -6.97 -13.76
N PHE A 18 22.81 -7.12 -12.77
CA PHE A 18 22.18 -6.01 -12.07
C PHE A 18 22.84 -5.72 -10.71
N PRO A 19 22.81 -4.46 -10.24
CA PRO A 19 23.20 -4.13 -8.88
C PRO A 19 22.32 -4.85 -7.86
N ILE A 20 22.91 -5.23 -6.73
CA ILE A 20 22.16 -5.76 -5.59
C ILE A 20 21.30 -4.63 -5.02
N HIS A 21 20.01 -4.91 -4.84
CA HIS A 21 19.10 -4.01 -4.14
C HIS A 21 18.42 -4.73 -2.97
N ARG A 22 18.42 -4.10 -1.81
CA ARG A 22 17.80 -4.63 -0.59
C ARG A 22 16.52 -3.83 -0.35
N ILE A 23 15.39 -4.52 -0.46
CA ILE A 23 14.09 -3.96 -0.13
C ILE A 23 13.93 -4.03 1.39
N ASP A 24 13.75 -2.87 2.02
CA ASP A 24 13.60 -2.78 3.47
C ASP A 24 12.22 -3.22 3.94
N GLY A 25 11.20 -3.23 3.09
CA GLY A 25 9.86 -3.64 3.48
C GLY A 25 8.88 -3.75 2.34
N VAL A 26 7.80 -4.50 2.56
CA VAL A 26 6.71 -4.64 1.61
C VAL A 26 5.40 -4.33 2.33
N LEU A 27 4.66 -3.37 1.78
CA LEU A 27 3.30 -3.06 2.18
C LEU A 27 2.33 -3.50 1.08
N HIS A 28 1.20 -4.04 1.51
CA HIS A 28 0.12 -4.49 0.65
C HIS A 28 -1.02 -3.49 0.73
N TYR A 29 -1.42 -2.94 -0.41
CA TYR A 29 -2.67 -2.20 -0.51
C TYR A 29 -3.85 -3.17 -0.47
N LEU A 30 -4.94 -2.71 0.12
CA LEU A 30 -6.15 -3.51 0.28
C LEU A 30 -7.17 -3.21 -0.83
N PRO A 31 -7.83 -4.24 -1.38
CA PRO A 31 -9.07 -4.03 -2.10
C PRO A 31 -10.17 -3.54 -1.13
N PRO A 32 -11.18 -2.79 -1.59
CA PRO A 32 -12.25 -2.25 -0.73
C PRO A 32 -13.07 -3.29 0.05
N SER A 33 -12.93 -4.58 -0.28
CA SER A 33 -13.58 -5.70 0.39
C SER A 33 -12.86 -6.18 1.66
N LEU A 34 -11.64 -5.70 1.92
CA LEU A 34 -10.85 -6.05 3.10
C LEU A 34 -10.73 -4.83 4.01
N GLU A 35 -11.17 -4.96 5.26
CA GLU A 35 -11.22 -3.83 6.19
C GLU A 35 -10.04 -3.78 7.18
N GLU A 36 -9.38 -4.90 7.43
CA GLU A 36 -8.28 -4.98 8.39
C GLU A 36 -6.98 -4.46 7.76
N CYS A 37 -6.42 -3.41 8.36
CA CYS A 37 -5.15 -2.82 7.97
C CYS A 37 -4.24 -2.64 9.19
N ASP A 38 -2.92 -2.69 8.96
CA ASP A 38 -1.91 -2.42 9.99
C ASP A 38 -1.58 -0.92 10.08
N PHE A 39 -1.74 -0.20 8.97
CA PHE A 39 -1.44 1.21 8.87
C PHE A 39 -2.53 1.96 8.11
N LEU A 40 -2.68 3.22 8.48
CA LEU A 40 -3.48 4.21 7.76
C LEU A 40 -2.56 5.34 7.31
N VAL A 41 -2.66 5.70 6.04
CA VAL A 41 -1.93 6.83 5.45
C VAL A 41 -2.94 7.87 5.00
N ASP A 42 -2.82 9.10 5.47
CA ASP A 42 -3.64 10.21 4.98
C ASP A 42 -3.36 10.45 3.49
N VAL A 43 -4.44 10.48 2.70
CA VAL A 43 -4.41 10.70 1.26
C VAL A 43 -5.37 11.81 0.82
N SER A 44 -5.82 12.63 1.78
CA SER A 44 -6.83 13.67 1.55
C SER A 44 -6.41 14.64 0.46
N GLU A 45 -5.14 15.07 0.46
CA GLU A 45 -4.58 15.97 -0.57
C GLU A 45 -4.46 15.32 -1.96
N GLN A 46 -4.42 13.99 -2.05
CA GLN A 46 -4.23 13.24 -3.30
C GLN A 46 -5.52 12.66 -3.86
N ILE A 47 -6.68 12.88 -3.21
CA ILE A 47 -7.93 12.21 -3.56
C ILE A 47 -8.37 12.49 -5.00
N ASP A 48 -8.17 13.71 -5.49
CA ASP A 48 -8.56 14.09 -6.85
C ASP A 48 -7.64 13.45 -7.91
N VAL A 49 -6.36 13.31 -7.61
CA VAL A 49 -5.43 12.57 -8.45
C VAL A 49 -5.86 11.11 -8.51
N TRP A 50 -6.19 10.51 -7.36
CA TRP A 50 -6.61 9.12 -7.28
C TRP A 50 -7.90 8.84 -8.07
N LYS A 51 -8.92 9.71 -7.94
CA LYS A 51 -10.15 9.66 -8.74
C LYS A 51 -9.88 9.67 -10.24
N ARG A 52 -9.03 10.62 -10.69
CA ARG A 52 -8.65 10.71 -12.12
C ARG A 52 -7.94 9.46 -12.59
N MET A 53 -6.99 8.94 -11.81
CA MET A 53 -6.25 7.72 -12.14
C MET A 53 -7.17 6.50 -12.26
N MET A 54 -8.12 6.32 -11.33
CA MET A 54 -9.13 5.26 -11.47
C MET A 54 -9.95 5.45 -12.76
N GLY A 55 -10.40 6.66 -13.05
CA GLY A 55 -11.18 6.99 -14.25
C GLY A 55 -10.47 6.74 -15.58
N CYS A 56 -9.14 6.61 -15.61
CA CYS A 56 -8.40 6.20 -16.81
C CYS A 56 -8.71 4.76 -17.24
N HIS A 57 -9.17 3.90 -16.33
CA HIS A 57 -9.44 2.48 -16.57
C HIS A 57 -10.89 2.21 -17.01
N LYS A 58 -11.44 3.04 -17.92
CA LYS A 58 -12.86 2.99 -18.34
C LYS A 58 -13.37 1.58 -18.68
N SER A 59 -12.59 0.81 -19.44
CA SER A 59 -12.98 -0.54 -19.86
C SER A 59 -13.13 -1.55 -18.70
N GLN A 60 -12.61 -1.22 -17.52
CA GLN A 60 -12.69 -2.06 -16.32
C GLN A 60 -13.79 -1.60 -15.34
N LEU A 61 -14.29 -0.36 -15.50
CA LEU A 61 -15.16 0.29 -14.51
C LEU A 61 -16.62 0.48 -14.98
N ASP A 62 -16.93 0.08 -16.21
CA ASP A 62 -18.24 0.32 -16.84
C ASP A 62 -19.39 -0.45 -16.16
N THR A 63 -19.08 -1.58 -15.53
CA THR A 63 -20.08 -2.51 -14.98
C THR A 63 -20.27 -2.42 -13.47
N ASN A 64 -19.39 -1.70 -12.76
CA ASN A 64 -19.43 -1.60 -11.30
C ASN A 64 -18.91 -0.22 -10.87
N PRO A 65 -19.62 0.53 -9.98
CA PRO A 65 -19.13 1.78 -9.40
C PRO A 65 -17.98 1.57 -8.39
N TYR A 66 -16.93 0.88 -8.84
CA TYR A 66 -15.74 0.58 -8.06
C TYR A 66 -15.05 1.83 -7.49
N PRO A 67 -14.92 2.96 -8.22
CA PRO A 67 -14.34 4.17 -7.65
C PRO A 67 -15.13 4.68 -6.43
N ASP A 68 -16.46 4.63 -6.47
CA ASP A 68 -17.28 5.07 -5.34
C ASP A 68 -17.11 4.14 -4.14
N TRP A 69 -16.97 2.83 -4.38
CA TRP A 69 -16.69 1.87 -3.30
C TRP A 69 -15.32 2.14 -2.66
N VAL A 70 -14.28 2.34 -3.47
CA VAL A 70 -12.93 2.71 -2.98
C VAL A 70 -12.99 3.98 -2.13
N LEU A 71 -13.67 5.04 -2.61
CA LEU A 71 -13.74 6.31 -1.91
C LEU A 71 -14.54 6.23 -0.59
N ARG A 72 -15.61 5.44 -0.54
CA ARG A 72 -16.35 5.20 0.71
C ARG A 72 -15.48 4.52 1.75
N PHE A 73 -14.71 3.51 1.33
CA PHE A 73 -13.78 2.84 2.23
C PHE A 73 -12.68 3.79 2.71
N ALA A 74 -12.10 4.56 1.79
CA ALA A 74 -11.08 5.55 2.13
C ALA A 74 -11.60 6.61 3.11
N SER A 75 -12.85 7.05 2.97
CA SER A 75 -13.48 7.99 3.90
C SER A 75 -13.72 7.37 5.28
N LYS A 76 -14.19 6.11 5.35
CA LYS A 76 -14.31 5.37 6.61
C LYS A 76 -12.95 5.24 7.31
N ALA A 77 -11.89 4.96 6.57
CA ALA A 77 -10.55 4.86 7.08
C ALA A 77 -9.99 6.21 7.55
N GLY A 78 -10.26 7.29 6.81
CA GLY A 78 -9.89 8.66 7.20
C GLY A 78 -10.51 9.07 8.54
N ALA A 79 -11.78 8.72 8.75
CA ALA A 79 -12.48 9.01 10.00
C ALA A 79 -11.81 8.40 11.24
N ILE A 80 -11.03 7.31 11.11
CA ILE A 80 -10.30 6.68 12.22
C ILE A 80 -9.11 7.53 12.68
N ILE A 81 -8.48 8.25 11.75
CA ILE A 81 -7.30 9.10 12.01
C ILE A 81 -7.61 10.60 11.91
N GLU A 82 -8.90 10.97 11.96
CA GLU A 82 -9.39 12.35 11.91
C GLU A 82 -9.01 13.10 10.62
N THR A 83 -9.00 12.41 9.47
CA THR A 83 -8.81 13.01 8.13
C THR A 83 -9.97 12.70 7.18
N ASP A 84 -10.05 13.40 6.04
CA ASP A 84 -11.15 13.20 5.09
C ASP A 84 -11.07 11.83 4.38
N TYR A 85 -9.85 11.40 4.04
CA TYR A 85 -9.57 10.13 3.38
C TYR A 85 -8.25 9.54 3.85
N ALA A 86 -8.23 8.23 4.10
CA ALA A 86 -7.01 7.46 4.35
C ALA A 86 -6.96 6.18 3.52
N GLN A 87 -5.74 5.72 3.21
CA GLN A 87 -5.50 4.40 2.61
C GLN A 87 -4.98 3.42 3.66
N GLY A 88 -5.67 2.28 3.78
CA GLY A 88 -5.23 1.15 4.59
C GLY A 88 -4.16 0.31 3.89
N LEU A 89 -3.11 -0.03 4.64
CA LEU A 89 -2.01 -0.90 4.20
C LEU A 89 -1.78 -2.02 5.21
N VAL A 90 -1.41 -3.20 4.71
CA VAL A 90 -1.01 -4.36 5.53
C VAL A 90 0.47 -4.63 5.34
N SER A 91 1.17 -4.86 6.44
CA SER A 91 2.57 -5.24 6.43
C SER A 91 2.73 -6.68 5.92
N GLY A 92 3.62 -6.89 4.94
CA GLY A 92 3.95 -8.24 4.48
C GLY A 92 4.76 -9.04 5.52
N ASN A 93 5.35 -8.35 6.50
CA ASN A 93 6.13 -8.92 7.61
C ASN A 93 5.98 -8.01 8.85
N PRO A 94 6.31 -8.50 10.05
CA PRO A 94 6.14 -7.74 11.28
C PRO A 94 6.78 -6.35 11.19
N VAL A 95 5.98 -5.34 11.51
CA VAL A 95 6.42 -3.95 11.58
C VAL A 95 7.41 -3.81 12.74
N VAL A 96 8.63 -3.35 12.45
CA VAL A 96 9.61 -3.04 13.50
C VAL A 96 9.39 -1.61 13.95
N VAL A 97 8.45 -1.38 14.86
CA VAL A 97 8.19 -0.04 15.39
C VAL A 97 9.41 0.45 16.16
N ASP A 98 10.13 1.43 15.60
CA ASP A 98 11.30 2.05 16.24
C ASP A 98 10.86 2.97 17.39
N ASP A 99 9.75 3.71 17.23
CA ASP A 99 9.09 4.56 18.22
C ASP A 99 7.56 4.51 17.98
N VAL A 100 6.74 4.54 19.04
CA VAL A 100 5.27 4.51 18.90
C VAL A 100 4.72 5.70 18.10
N LEU A 101 5.49 6.79 18.02
CA LEU A 101 5.17 8.01 17.28
C LEU A 101 5.86 8.08 15.90
N VAL A 102 6.72 7.12 15.55
CA VAL A 102 7.49 7.14 14.29
C VAL A 102 7.34 5.82 13.55
N VAL A 103 6.84 5.89 12.32
CA VAL A 103 6.76 4.73 11.44
C VAL A 103 8.17 4.15 11.25
N ALA A 104 8.29 2.86 11.56
CA ALA A 104 9.45 2.00 11.35
C ALA A 104 10.23 2.35 10.08
N SER A 105 11.54 2.57 10.21
CA SER A 105 12.41 2.81 9.06
C SER A 105 12.65 1.54 8.21
N GLY A 106 12.19 0.38 8.67
CA GLY A 106 12.28 -0.87 7.92
C GLY A 106 11.43 -2.02 8.46
N ILE A 107 11.17 -2.98 7.59
CA ILE A 107 10.42 -4.22 7.81
C ILE A 107 11.35 -5.38 7.39
N ARG A 108 12.26 -5.78 8.28
CA ARG A 108 13.31 -6.76 7.92
C ARG A 108 12.71 -8.15 7.67
N GLU A 109 12.79 -8.62 6.41
CA GLU A 109 12.70 -10.05 6.09
C GLU A 109 14.04 -10.74 6.35
N PHE A 110 14.05 -11.66 7.32
CA PHE A 110 15.16 -12.59 7.56
C PHE A 110 15.36 -13.52 6.34
#